data_AF-A0A5C3QUQ7-F1
#
_entry.id   AF-A0A5C3QUQ7-F1
#
_cell.length_a   1.000
_cell.length_b   1.000
_cell.length_c   1.000
_cell.angle_alpha   90.00
_cell.angle_beta   90.00
_cell.angle_gamma   90.00
#
_symmetry.space_group_name_H-M   'P 1'
#
loop_
_entity.id
_entity.type
_entity.pdbx_description
1 polymer ?
#
loop_
_entity_poly.entity_id
_entity_poly.type
_entity_poly.pdbx_seq_one_letter_code
_entity_poly.pdbx_strand_id
1 'polypeptide(L)'
;MGIPKFFRWISERYPLTSQLIQENKIPEFDNLYLDFNGIIHQCSHPNDNDAHFRMTEEQIFTAIFAYVDHVFGKIKPKKLFFMAVDGCAPRAKMNQQRSRRFRTAKEAKELTDRAILKGETLPSEKAFDTNAITPGTPFMFRLSAQMRYFVNKKISEDADWRGVKVVLSGHDVPGEGEHKIMEYIRLSRAQKDYNPNVRHCLYGLDADLIMLGLLSHDPHFCLLREEVKFGPARKKSNTR
;
A
#
# COMPACT_ATOMS: atom_id res chain seq x y z
N MET A 1 -1.80 9.87 -3.89
CA MET A 1 -1.27 11.03 -4.64
C MET A 1 -1.93 10.94 -6.00
N GLY A 2 -1.26 11.13 -7.13
CA GLY A 2 -1.83 10.72 -8.41
C GLY A 2 -2.39 11.83 -9.28
N ILE A 3 -2.17 11.66 -10.58
CA ILE A 3 -2.86 12.39 -11.64
C ILE A 3 -4.35 12.03 -11.58
N PRO A 4 -5.25 12.99 -11.26
CA PRO A 4 -6.68 12.71 -11.07
C PRO A 4 -7.28 11.99 -12.28
N LYS A 5 -8.02 10.90 -12.02
CA LYS A 5 -8.72 10.09 -13.04
C LYS A 5 -7.81 9.47 -14.11
N PHE A 6 -6.47 9.56 -14.00
CA PHE A 6 -5.57 9.07 -15.04
C PHE A 6 -5.68 7.56 -15.27
N PHE A 7 -5.75 6.76 -14.19
CA PHE A 7 -5.96 5.33 -14.31
C PHE A 7 -7.28 4.99 -15.02
N ARG A 8 -8.36 5.70 -14.69
CA ARG A 8 -9.64 5.51 -15.38
C ARG A 8 -9.51 5.81 -16.88
N TRP A 9 -8.90 6.93 -17.21
CA TRP A 9 -8.69 7.34 -18.60
C TRP A 9 -7.83 6.33 -19.38
N ILE A 10 -6.74 5.82 -18.79
CA ILE A 10 -5.87 4.85 -19.46
C ILE A 10 -6.57 3.50 -19.66
N SER A 11 -7.33 3.03 -18.66
CA SER A 11 -8.08 1.77 -18.76
C SER A 11 -9.23 1.84 -19.75
N GLU A 12 -9.90 3.00 -19.89
CA GLU A 12 -10.92 3.21 -20.93
C GLU A 12 -10.30 3.30 -22.33
N ARG A 13 -9.12 3.93 -22.46
CA ARG A 13 -8.42 4.12 -23.75
C ARG A 13 -7.70 2.87 -24.24
N TYR A 14 -7.11 2.10 -23.33
CA TYR A 14 -6.33 0.89 -23.61
C TYR A 14 -6.88 -0.28 -22.78
N PRO A 15 -8.08 -0.79 -23.09
CA PRO A 15 -8.77 -1.77 -22.25
C PRO A 15 -8.01 -3.10 -22.09
N LEU A 16 -7.12 -3.42 -23.03
CA LEU A 16 -6.33 -4.66 -23.01
C LEU A 16 -5.10 -4.59 -22.09
N THR A 17 -4.78 -3.44 -21.50
CA THR A 17 -3.66 -3.30 -20.54
C THR A 17 -4.04 -3.71 -19.12
N SER A 18 -5.29 -4.08 -18.87
CA SER A 18 -5.80 -4.46 -17.56
C SER A 18 -6.46 -5.83 -17.62
N GLN A 19 -6.15 -6.67 -16.64
CA GLN A 19 -6.69 -8.02 -16.55
C GLN A 19 -7.10 -8.32 -15.10
N LEU A 20 -8.31 -8.85 -14.92
CA LEU A 20 -8.73 -9.39 -13.64
C LEU A 20 -7.92 -10.65 -13.32
N ILE A 21 -7.42 -10.72 -12.10
CA ILE A 21 -6.61 -11.85 -11.66
C ILE A 21 -7.49 -13.10 -11.54
N GLN A 22 -7.09 -14.14 -12.26
CA GLN A 22 -7.59 -15.50 -12.12
C GLN A 22 -6.40 -16.35 -11.68
N GLU A 23 -6.57 -17.26 -10.72
CA GLU A 23 -5.45 -17.99 -10.07
C GLU A 23 -4.50 -18.65 -11.08
N ASN A 24 -5.02 -19.16 -12.20
CA ASN A 24 -4.23 -19.85 -13.22
C ASN A 24 -3.71 -18.94 -14.35
N LYS A 25 -3.88 -17.61 -14.25
CA LYS A 25 -3.52 -16.65 -15.31
C LYS A 25 -2.56 -15.56 -14.85
N ILE A 26 -2.01 -15.67 -13.65
CA ILE A 26 -0.99 -14.74 -13.17
C ILE A 26 0.34 -15.16 -13.81
N PRO A 27 1.00 -14.28 -14.60
CA PRO A 27 2.34 -14.59 -15.09
C PRO A 27 3.31 -14.71 -13.91
N GLU A 28 4.36 -15.49 -14.06
CA GLU A 28 5.38 -15.54 -13.03
C GLU A 28 6.18 -14.23 -12.96
N PHE A 29 6.58 -13.86 -11.75
CA PHE A 29 7.38 -12.66 -11.50
C PHE A 29 8.69 -13.02 -10.80
N ASP A 30 9.77 -12.33 -11.16
CA ASP A 30 11.03 -12.42 -10.45
C ASP A 30 10.98 -11.58 -9.18
N ASN A 31 10.45 -10.35 -9.31
CA ASN A 31 10.52 -9.33 -8.27
C ASN A 31 9.14 -8.77 -7.96
N LEU A 32 8.75 -8.79 -6.68
CA LEU A 32 7.55 -8.13 -6.16
C LEU A 32 7.92 -6.94 -5.29
N TYR A 33 7.31 -5.79 -5.54
CA TYR A 33 7.51 -4.54 -4.80
C TYR A 33 6.18 -4.08 -4.19
N LEU A 34 6.15 -3.76 -2.90
CA LEU A 34 4.98 -3.21 -2.22
C LEU A 34 5.24 -1.76 -1.82
N ASP A 35 4.43 -0.83 -2.37
CA ASP A 35 4.21 0.44 -1.71
C ASP A 35 3.34 0.19 -0.47
N PHE A 36 4.00 0.23 0.70
CA PHE A 36 3.42 -0.25 1.95
C PHE A 36 2.43 0.75 2.56
N ASN A 37 2.53 2.03 2.20
CA ASN A 37 1.69 3.07 2.78
C ASN A 37 0.21 2.86 2.44
N GLY A 38 -0.09 2.43 1.20
CA GLY A 38 -1.46 2.07 0.81
C GLY A 38 -2.04 0.95 1.67
N ILE A 39 -1.23 -0.06 2.00
CA ILE A 39 -1.63 -1.21 2.83
C ILE A 39 -1.92 -0.75 4.27
N ILE A 40 -1.04 0.05 4.88
CA ILE A 40 -1.26 0.55 6.25
C ILE A 40 -2.57 1.34 6.32
N HIS A 41 -2.84 2.20 5.33
CA HIS A 41 -4.09 2.96 5.28
C HIS A 41 -5.31 2.04 5.16
N GLN A 42 -5.32 1.11 4.20
CA GLN A 42 -6.44 0.18 4.00
C GLN A 42 -6.70 -0.71 5.22
N CYS A 43 -5.66 -1.21 5.86
CA CYS A 43 -5.79 -2.05 7.05
C CYS A 43 -6.22 -1.24 8.27
N SER A 44 -5.74 0.00 8.44
CA SER A 44 -6.05 0.80 9.62
C SER A 44 -7.43 1.46 9.59
N HIS A 45 -7.91 1.83 8.40
CA HIS A 45 -9.18 2.53 8.21
C HIS A 45 -9.82 2.11 6.87
N PRO A 46 -10.52 0.97 6.84
CA PRO A 46 -11.18 0.50 5.61
C PRO A 46 -12.37 1.38 5.20
N ASN A 47 -12.91 2.20 6.12
CA ASN A 47 -14.02 3.11 5.84
C ASN A 47 -13.88 4.44 6.61
N ASP A 48 -13.33 5.47 5.96
CA ASP A 48 -13.11 6.80 6.54
C ASP A 48 -14.41 7.53 6.95
N ASN A 49 -15.58 7.03 6.55
CA ASN A 49 -16.88 7.67 6.82
C ASN A 49 -17.59 7.14 8.06
N ASP A 50 -16.96 6.28 8.86
CA ASP A 50 -17.57 5.68 10.05
C ASP A 50 -16.99 6.25 11.35
N ALA A 51 -17.78 7.08 12.04
CA ALA A 51 -17.40 7.68 13.32
C ALA A 51 -17.29 6.65 14.46
N HIS A 52 -17.86 5.45 14.29
CA HIS A 52 -17.91 4.39 15.29
C HIS A 52 -16.79 3.36 15.12
N PHE A 53 -16.06 3.38 13.98
CA PHE A 53 -15.00 2.41 13.73
C PHE A 53 -13.87 2.54 14.75
N ARG A 54 -13.51 1.42 15.39
CA ARG A 54 -12.39 1.31 16.35
C ARG A 54 -11.57 0.08 16.01
N MET A 55 -10.25 0.26 16.06
CA MET A 55 -9.32 -0.84 15.85
C MET A 55 -8.04 -0.60 16.66
N THR A 56 -7.59 -1.64 17.36
CA THR A 56 -6.36 -1.58 18.15
C THR A 56 -5.13 -1.71 17.26
N GLU A 57 -3.96 -1.26 17.74
CA GLU A 57 -2.70 -1.42 16.97
C GLU A 57 -2.39 -2.88 16.65
N GLU A 58 -2.67 -3.80 17.57
CA GLU A 58 -2.44 -5.24 17.38
C GLU A 58 -3.33 -5.81 16.26
N GLN A 59 -4.59 -5.36 16.19
CA GLN A 59 -5.51 -5.71 15.10
C GLN A 59 -5.02 -5.12 13.76
N ILE A 60 -4.51 -3.88 13.77
CA ILE A 60 -3.89 -3.26 12.58
C ILE A 60 -2.71 -4.11 12.10
N PHE A 61 -1.80 -4.50 13.00
CA PHE A 61 -0.62 -5.30 12.63
C PHE A 61 -1.02 -6.67 12.08
N THR A 62 -1.98 -7.33 12.71
CA THR A 62 -2.49 -8.64 12.25
C THR A 62 -3.11 -8.53 10.85
N ALA A 63 -3.90 -7.47 10.61
CA ALA A 63 -4.48 -7.20 9.30
C ALA A 63 -3.40 -6.94 8.23
N ILE A 64 -2.36 -6.16 8.57
CA ILE A 64 -1.22 -5.90 7.68
C ILE A 64 -0.50 -7.21 7.35
N PHE A 65 -0.20 -8.05 8.34
CA PHE A 65 0.47 -9.33 8.13
C PHE A 65 -0.33 -10.24 7.20
N ALA A 66 -1.63 -10.39 7.45
CA ALA A 66 -2.52 -11.18 6.61
C ALA A 66 -2.57 -10.64 5.17
N TYR A 67 -2.61 -9.32 4.99
CA TYR A 67 -2.64 -8.71 3.67
C TYR A 67 -1.32 -8.90 2.90
N VAL A 68 -0.19 -8.69 3.57
CA VAL A 68 1.15 -8.91 2.99
C VAL A 68 1.32 -10.38 2.58
N ASP A 69 0.91 -11.31 3.45
CA ASP A 69 0.96 -12.74 3.15
C ASP A 69 0.05 -13.13 2.00
N HIS A 70 -1.16 -12.56 1.95
CA HIS A 70 -2.09 -12.75 0.83
C HIS A 70 -1.48 -12.30 -0.50
N VAL A 71 -0.89 -11.10 -0.54
CA VAL A 71 -0.25 -10.59 -1.76
C VAL A 71 0.96 -11.42 -2.16
N PHE A 72 1.80 -11.82 -1.19
CA PHE A 72 2.95 -12.68 -1.45
C PHE A 72 2.52 -14.04 -2.02
N GLY A 73 1.56 -14.72 -1.36
CA GLY A 73 1.06 -16.03 -1.79
C GLY A 73 0.34 -16.01 -3.14
N LYS A 74 -0.22 -14.85 -3.53
CA LYS A 74 -0.87 -14.66 -4.84
C LYS A 74 0.13 -14.46 -5.98
N ILE A 75 1.23 -13.75 -5.74
CA ILE A 75 2.21 -13.40 -6.78
C ILE A 75 3.40 -14.36 -6.84
N LYS A 76 3.80 -14.93 -5.69
CA LYS A 76 4.90 -15.91 -5.55
C LYS A 76 6.19 -15.47 -6.28
N PRO A 77 6.78 -14.32 -5.89
CA PRO A 77 8.01 -13.82 -6.53
C PRO A 77 9.15 -14.84 -6.42
N LYS A 78 9.95 -14.98 -7.48
CA LYS A 78 11.02 -15.99 -7.53
C LYS A 78 12.36 -15.54 -6.94
N LYS A 79 12.63 -14.24 -6.88
CA LYS A 79 13.97 -13.71 -6.53
C LYS A 79 13.92 -12.64 -5.46
N LEU A 80 13.05 -11.64 -5.59
CA LEU A 80 13.02 -10.49 -4.69
C LEU A 80 11.60 -10.20 -4.19
N PHE A 81 11.50 -9.93 -2.90
CA PHE A 81 10.34 -9.31 -2.29
C PHE A 81 10.75 -8.03 -1.54
N PHE A 82 10.36 -6.87 -2.08
CA PHE A 82 10.75 -5.56 -1.57
C PHE A 82 9.54 -4.84 -0.99
N MET A 83 9.59 -4.50 0.30
CA MET A 83 8.55 -3.75 1.00
C MET A 83 9.07 -2.35 1.33
N ALA A 84 8.40 -1.31 0.83
CA ALA A 84 8.83 0.07 0.98
C ALA A 84 7.82 0.87 1.80
N VAL A 85 8.24 1.27 3.00
CA VAL A 85 7.49 2.20 3.85
C VAL A 85 7.97 3.62 3.57
N ASP A 86 7.07 4.61 3.52
CA ASP A 86 7.49 6.01 3.40
C ASP A 86 8.40 6.39 4.58
N GLY A 87 9.53 7.01 4.26
CA GLY A 87 10.37 7.75 5.20
C GLY A 87 10.18 9.25 5.05
N CYS A 88 11.17 10.02 5.51
CA CYS A 88 11.15 11.48 5.35
C CYS A 88 11.12 11.86 3.86
N ALA A 89 10.00 12.46 3.43
CA ALA A 89 9.74 12.82 2.04
C ALA A 89 10.29 14.23 1.69
N PRO A 90 10.45 14.56 0.39
CA PRO A 90 10.83 15.89 -0.07
C PRO A 90 9.81 16.97 0.33
N ARG A 91 10.26 18.23 0.44
CA ARG A 91 9.41 19.36 0.83
C ARG A 91 8.15 19.52 -0.02
N ALA A 92 8.23 19.26 -1.32
CA ALA A 92 7.09 19.31 -2.22
C ALA A 92 5.97 18.36 -1.78
N LYS A 93 6.33 17.09 -1.51
CA LYS A 93 5.40 16.09 -0.98
C LYS A 93 4.93 16.44 0.42
N MET A 94 5.80 16.93 1.30
CA MET A 94 5.43 17.35 2.66
C MET A 94 4.32 18.41 2.65
N ASN A 95 4.39 19.41 1.76
CA ASN A 95 3.34 20.42 1.62
C ASN A 95 2.00 19.80 1.21
N GLN A 96 2.02 18.88 0.25
CA GLN A 96 0.81 18.16 -0.18
C GLN A 96 0.23 17.30 0.95
N GLN A 97 1.07 16.53 1.65
CA GLN A 97 0.65 15.72 2.79
C GLN A 97 0.10 16.57 3.93
N ARG A 98 0.73 17.72 4.22
CA ARG A 98 0.22 18.69 5.22
C ARG A 98 -1.19 19.12 4.86
N SER A 99 -1.41 19.66 3.67
CA SER A 99 -2.74 20.11 3.23
C SER A 99 -3.80 19.01 3.32
N ARG A 100 -3.44 17.78 2.93
CA ARG A 100 -4.33 16.61 3.05
C ARG A 100 -4.70 16.32 4.51
N ARG A 101 -3.71 16.25 5.40
CA ARG A 101 -3.92 15.92 6.83
C ARG A 101 -4.78 16.97 7.54
N PHE A 102 -4.55 18.25 7.26
CA PHE A 102 -5.40 19.32 7.80
C PHE A 102 -6.86 19.18 7.37
N ARG A 103 -7.10 18.80 6.11
CA ARG A 103 -8.46 18.55 5.60
C ARG A 103 -9.10 17.34 6.29
N THR A 104 -8.42 16.21 6.31
CA THR A 104 -8.94 14.97 6.92
C THR A 104 -9.23 15.14 8.41
N ALA A 105 -8.37 15.85 9.16
CA ALA A 105 -8.61 16.16 10.57
C ALA A 105 -9.86 17.03 10.78
N LYS A 106 -10.10 17.99 9.89
CA LYS A 106 -11.31 18.82 9.91
C LYS A 106 -12.56 17.98 9.60
N GLU A 107 -12.52 17.17 8.55
CA GLU A 107 -13.63 16.30 8.13
C GLU A 107 -13.98 15.27 9.22
N ALA A 108 -12.98 14.67 9.87
CA ALA A 108 -13.18 13.75 10.98
C ALA A 108 -13.88 14.42 12.17
N LYS A 109 -13.45 15.64 12.54
CA LYS A 109 -14.12 16.42 13.58
C LYS A 109 -15.58 16.73 13.21
N GLU A 110 -15.83 17.20 11.99
CA GLU A 110 -17.19 17.49 11.53
C GLU A 110 -18.08 16.23 11.48
N LEU A 111 -17.50 15.06 11.23
CA LEU A 111 -18.22 13.79 11.27
C LEU A 111 -18.60 13.41 12.71
N THR A 112 -17.67 13.53 13.65
CA THR A 112 -17.89 13.32 15.08
C THR A 112 -18.96 14.27 15.64
N ASP A 113 -18.84 15.57 15.36
CA ASP A 113 -19.78 16.59 15.82
C ASP A 113 -21.20 16.31 15.28
N ARG A 114 -21.33 15.88 14.02
CA ARG A 114 -22.61 15.48 13.42
C ARG A 114 -23.23 14.25 14.07
N ALA A 115 -22.44 13.25 14.46
CA ALA A 115 -22.93 12.07 15.17
C ALA A 115 -23.48 12.44 16.56
N ILE A 116 -22.74 13.28 17.29
CA ILE A 116 -23.17 13.79 18.61
C ILE A 116 -24.47 14.61 18.48
N LEU A 117 -24.57 15.50 17.49
CA LEU A 117 -25.77 16.29 17.25
C LEU A 117 -27.01 15.43 16.91
N LYS A 118 -26.81 14.25 16.32
CA LYS A 118 -27.88 13.27 16.08
C LYS A 118 -28.25 12.43 17.31
N GLY A 119 -27.58 12.64 18.44
CA GLY A 119 -27.76 11.86 19.66
C GLY A 119 -27.12 10.48 19.60
N GLU A 120 -26.16 10.24 18.69
CA GLU A 120 -25.46 8.97 18.62
C GLU A 120 -24.43 8.85 19.75
N THR A 121 -24.47 7.75 20.50
CA THR A 121 -23.45 7.45 21.51
C THR A 121 -22.21 6.90 20.81
N LEU A 122 -21.13 7.67 20.80
CA LEU A 122 -19.85 7.23 20.24
C LEU A 122 -19.17 6.21 21.18
N PRO A 123 -18.35 5.29 20.64
CA PRO A 123 -17.52 4.41 21.44
C PRO A 123 -16.61 5.20 22.38
N SER A 124 -16.47 4.72 23.62
CA SER A 124 -15.60 5.31 24.65
C SER A 124 -14.11 5.24 24.28
N GLU A 125 -13.73 4.22 23.50
CA GLU A 125 -12.40 4.07 22.96
C GLU A 125 -12.08 5.16 21.95
N LYS A 126 -10.82 5.58 21.88
CA LYS A 126 -10.37 6.57 20.90
C LYS A 126 -10.18 5.90 19.54
N ALA A 127 -10.65 6.56 18.47
CA ALA A 127 -10.34 6.13 17.11
C ALA A 127 -8.82 6.19 16.85
N PHE A 128 -8.33 5.31 15.98
CA PHE A 128 -6.93 5.33 15.58
C PHE A 128 -6.64 6.64 14.82
N ASP A 129 -5.55 7.33 15.17
CA ASP A 129 -5.19 8.59 14.51
C ASP A 129 -4.33 8.27 13.27
N THR A 130 -4.89 8.46 12.08
CA THR A 130 -4.15 8.24 10.81
C THR A 130 -2.89 9.08 10.68
N ASN A 131 -2.77 10.21 11.41
CA ASN A 131 -1.53 10.99 11.43
C ASN A 131 -0.37 10.23 12.10
N ALA A 132 -0.66 9.18 12.88
CA ALA A 132 0.34 8.27 13.40
C ALA A 132 1.08 7.52 12.27
N ILE A 133 0.52 7.43 11.06
CA ILE A 133 1.17 6.88 9.86
C ILE A 133 2.11 7.95 9.28
N THR A 134 3.17 8.26 10.03
CA THR A 134 4.21 9.23 9.69
C THR A 134 5.55 8.74 10.22
N PRO A 135 6.64 8.86 9.44
CA PRO A 135 7.98 8.58 9.94
C PRO A 135 8.26 9.28 11.27
N GLY A 136 8.86 8.55 12.21
CA GLY A 136 9.26 9.09 13.51
C GLY A 136 8.19 9.01 14.61
N THR A 137 6.98 8.52 14.33
CA THR A 137 5.97 8.30 15.37
C THR A 137 6.23 6.99 16.12
N PRO A 138 5.80 6.87 17.39
CA PRO A 138 5.88 5.61 18.14
C PRO A 138 5.19 4.43 17.44
N PHE A 139 4.07 4.69 16.75
CA PHE A 139 3.37 3.69 15.94
C PHE A 139 4.28 3.12 14.85
N MET A 140 4.98 3.95 14.09
CA MET A 140 5.85 3.48 13.00
C MET A 140 7.06 2.69 13.52
N PHE A 141 7.61 3.05 14.68
CA PHE A 141 8.67 2.27 15.32
C PHE A 141 8.18 0.87 15.72
N ARG A 142 7.00 0.78 16.33
CA ARG A 142 6.38 -0.51 16.69
C ARG A 142 6.05 -1.33 15.45
N LEU A 143 5.43 -0.73 14.44
CA LEU A 143 5.13 -1.38 13.16
C LEU A 143 6.41 -1.93 12.51
N SER A 144 7.50 -1.17 12.49
CA SER A 144 8.78 -1.60 11.93
C SER A 144 9.35 -2.82 12.68
N ALA A 145 9.28 -2.84 14.01
CA ALA A 145 9.69 -3.99 14.82
C ALA A 145 8.82 -5.22 14.55
N GLN A 146 7.50 -5.03 14.48
CA GLN A 146 6.52 -6.09 14.21
C GLN A 146 6.70 -6.67 12.79
N MET A 147 6.96 -5.83 11.78
CA MET A 147 7.26 -6.29 10.43
C MET A 147 8.57 -7.09 10.35
N ARG A 148 9.62 -6.68 11.07
CA ARG A 148 10.86 -7.47 11.16
C ARG A 148 10.59 -8.85 11.77
N TYR A 149 9.82 -8.91 12.85
CA TYR A 149 9.43 -10.17 13.46
C TYR A 149 8.63 -11.06 12.48
N PHE A 150 7.62 -10.49 11.82
CA PHE A 150 6.79 -11.19 10.84
C PHE A 150 7.63 -11.78 9.70
N VAL A 151 8.53 -10.99 9.11
CA VAL A 151 9.42 -11.45 8.03
C VAL A 151 10.34 -12.58 8.49
N ASN A 152 10.98 -12.44 9.66
CA ASN A 152 11.85 -13.47 10.20
C ASN A 152 11.08 -14.78 10.47
N LYS A 153 9.87 -14.67 11.02
CA LYS A 153 8.98 -15.81 11.24
C LYS A 153 8.61 -16.49 9.92
N LYS A 154 8.21 -15.72 8.91
CA LYS A 154 7.86 -16.24 7.58
C LYS A 154 9.03 -16.95 6.91
N ILE A 155 10.22 -16.37 6.91
CA ILE A 155 11.42 -17.03 6.35
C ILE A 155 11.72 -18.35 7.08
N SER A 156 11.53 -18.39 8.41
CA SER A 156 11.82 -19.58 9.21
C SER A 156 10.80 -20.69 8.99
N GLU A 157 9.52 -20.36 8.97
CA GLU A 157 8.41 -21.32 9.02
C GLU A 157 7.79 -21.64 7.65
N ASP A 158 7.87 -20.71 6.69
CA ASP A 158 7.21 -20.80 5.38
C ASP A 158 8.23 -21.13 4.28
N ALA A 159 8.05 -22.27 3.60
CA ALA A 159 8.96 -22.73 2.56
C ALA A 159 8.97 -21.78 1.34
N ASP A 160 7.86 -21.11 1.05
CA ASP A 160 7.76 -20.21 -0.11
C ASP A 160 8.62 -18.95 0.06
N TRP A 161 9.00 -18.59 1.29
CA TRP A 161 9.82 -17.42 1.59
C TRP A 161 11.33 -17.69 1.59
N ARG A 162 11.76 -18.95 1.76
CA ARG A 162 13.19 -19.31 1.96
C ARG A 162 14.08 -19.06 0.75
N GLY A 163 13.51 -19.10 -0.46
CA GLY A 163 14.25 -18.89 -1.72
C GLY A 163 14.25 -17.45 -2.23
N VAL A 164 13.59 -16.53 -1.52
CA VAL A 164 13.35 -15.16 -1.97
C VAL A 164 14.15 -14.19 -1.11
N LYS A 165 14.90 -13.28 -1.74
CA LYS A 165 15.53 -12.17 -1.02
C LYS A 165 14.45 -11.21 -0.54
N VAL A 166 14.28 -11.07 0.77
CA VAL A 166 13.33 -10.11 1.35
C VAL A 166 14.06 -8.84 1.76
N VAL A 167 13.57 -7.69 1.30
CA VAL A 167 14.08 -6.35 1.65
C VAL A 167 12.96 -5.55 2.29
N LEU A 168 13.16 -5.12 3.53
CA LEU A 168 12.25 -4.21 4.23
C LEU A 168 12.92 -2.83 4.34
N SER A 169 12.47 -1.86 3.53
CA SER A 169 12.90 -0.48 3.63
C SER A 169 11.93 0.29 4.53
N GLY A 170 12.32 0.49 5.79
CA GLY A 170 11.48 1.09 6.82
C GLY A 170 11.34 2.61 6.73
N HIS A 171 10.57 3.16 7.67
CA HIS A 171 10.34 4.61 7.80
C HIS A 171 11.60 5.40 8.21
N ASP A 172 12.62 4.70 8.70
CA ASP A 172 13.92 5.19 9.11
C ASP A 172 14.85 5.48 7.92
N VAL A 173 14.57 4.90 6.75
CA VAL A 173 15.25 5.23 5.50
C VAL A 173 14.55 6.45 4.86
N PRO A 174 15.25 7.56 4.54
CA PRO A 174 14.63 8.70 3.86
C PRO A 174 14.03 8.36 2.49
N GLY A 175 13.06 9.15 2.04
CA GLY A 175 12.41 8.99 0.74
C GLY A 175 11.04 8.34 0.78
N GLU A 176 10.28 8.56 -0.28
CA GLU A 176 8.95 7.98 -0.50
C GLU A 176 9.08 6.53 -0.94
N GLY A 177 8.14 5.66 -0.54
CA GLY A 177 8.16 4.23 -0.80
C GLY A 177 8.31 3.89 -2.29
N GLU A 178 7.48 4.51 -3.13
CA GLU A 178 7.55 4.36 -4.59
C GLU A 178 8.91 4.79 -5.16
N HIS A 179 9.52 5.85 -4.63
CA HIS A 179 10.81 6.34 -5.12
C HIS A 179 11.98 5.47 -4.63
N LYS A 180 11.91 4.90 -3.42
CA LYS A 180 12.86 3.88 -2.93
C LYS A 180 12.84 2.63 -3.81
N ILE A 181 11.64 2.18 -4.19
CA ILE A 181 11.47 1.05 -5.12
C ILE A 181 12.14 1.38 -6.47
N MET A 182 11.82 2.54 -7.04
CA MET A 182 12.36 2.93 -8.34
C MET A 182 13.87 3.15 -8.31
N GLU A 183 14.41 3.66 -7.20
CA GLU A 183 15.85 3.75 -6.98
C GLU A 183 16.50 2.36 -6.95
N TYR A 184 15.92 1.41 -6.22
CA TYR A 184 16.41 0.04 -6.19
C TYR A 184 16.42 -0.60 -7.59
N ILE A 185 15.37 -0.39 -8.38
CA ILE A 185 15.29 -0.90 -9.77
C ILE A 185 16.38 -0.25 -10.64
N ARG A 186 16.55 1.07 -10.59
CA ARG A 186 17.59 1.78 -11.37
C ARG A 186 19.00 1.33 -11.00
N LEU A 187 19.28 1.19 -9.70
CA LEU A 187 20.59 0.72 -9.22
C LEU A 187 20.85 -0.73 -9.63
N SER A 188 19.83 -1.58 -9.62
CA SER A 188 19.92 -2.96 -10.11
C SER A 188 20.21 -3.00 -11.62
N ARG A 189 19.50 -2.17 -12.41
CA ARG A 189 19.68 -2.06 -13.86
C ARG A 189 21.06 -1.56 -14.27
N ALA A 190 21.69 -0.74 -13.43
CA ALA A 190 23.03 -0.22 -13.66
C ALA A 190 24.14 -1.26 -13.43
N GLN A 191 23.82 -2.43 -12.83
CA GLN A 191 24.80 -3.49 -12.64
C GLN A 191 25.11 -4.22 -13.96
N LYS A 192 26.36 -4.66 -14.13
CA LYS A 192 26.83 -5.29 -15.37
C LYS A 192 26.16 -6.63 -15.67
N ASP A 193 25.70 -7.33 -14.64
CA ASP A 193 25.08 -8.65 -14.67
C ASP A 193 23.54 -8.57 -14.62
N TYR A 194 22.95 -7.38 -14.77
CA TYR A 194 21.50 -7.22 -14.80
C TYR A 194 20.88 -8.00 -15.97
N ASN A 195 19.92 -8.86 -15.66
CA ASN A 195 19.12 -9.52 -16.67
C ASN A 195 18.05 -8.55 -17.22
N PRO A 196 18.10 -8.14 -18.50
CA PRO A 196 17.15 -7.20 -19.08
C PRO A 196 15.72 -7.75 -19.20
N ASN A 197 15.51 -9.05 -18.97
CA ASN A 197 14.21 -9.71 -19.00
C ASN A 197 13.66 -10.05 -17.61
N VAL A 198 14.18 -9.42 -16.55
CA VAL A 198 13.61 -9.58 -15.21
C VAL A 198 12.15 -9.09 -15.19
N ARG A 199 11.27 -9.84 -14.53
CA ARG A 199 9.83 -9.57 -14.49
C ARG A 199 9.45 -8.88 -13.19
N HIS A 200 8.95 -7.66 -13.28
CA HIS A 200 8.58 -6.81 -12.15
C HIS A 200 7.07 -6.81 -11.91
N CYS A 201 6.66 -6.97 -10.66
CA CYS A 201 5.31 -6.72 -10.19
C CYS A 201 5.36 -5.67 -9.09
N LEU A 202 4.72 -4.52 -9.29
CA LEU A 202 4.63 -3.45 -8.31
C LEU A 202 3.19 -3.28 -7.85
N TYR A 203 2.97 -3.49 -6.54
CA TYR A 203 1.68 -3.25 -5.91
C TYR A 203 1.54 -1.79 -5.48
N GLY A 204 0.42 -1.18 -5.88
CA GLY A 204 -0.03 0.09 -5.31
C GLY A 204 -1.18 0.74 -6.08
N LEU A 205 -1.90 1.61 -5.38
CA LEU A 205 -3.13 2.23 -5.87
C LEU A 205 -2.88 3.56 -6.60
N ASP A 206 -1.75 4.21 -6.34
CA ASP A 206 -1.45 5.50 -6.93
C ASP A 206 -1.24 5.41 -8.45
N ALA A 207 -1.74 6.41 -9.17
CA ALA A 207 -1.63 6.49 -10.63
C ALA A 207 -0.19 6.80 -11.08
N ASP A 208 0.60 7.41 -10.19
CA ASP A 208 1.99 7.79 -10.45
C ASP A 208 2.88 6.55 -10.66
N LEU A 209 2.50 5.41 -10.08
CA LEU A 209 3.18 4.12 -10.30
C LEU A 209 3.16 3.65 -11.76
N ILE A 210 2.15 4.06 -12.55
CA ILE A 210 2.10 3.78 -14.00
C ILE A 210 3.24 4.51 -14.69
N MET A 211 3.40 5.80 -14.41
CA MET A 211 4.47 6.59 -14.99
C MET A 211 5.83 6.09 -14.53
N LEU A 212 5.98 5.78 -13.24
CA LEU A 212 7.23 5.26 -12.69
C LEU A 212 7.60 3.90 -13.30
N GLY A 213 6.63 3.00 -13.49
CA GLY A 213 6.85 1.73 -14.19
C GLY A 213 7.31 1.92 -15.64
N LEU A 214 6.66 2.82 -16.39
CA LEU A 214 7.07 3.14 -17.77
C LEU A 214 8.49 3.75 -17.83
N LEU A 215 8.85 4.61 -16.87
CA LEU A 215 10.17 5.22 -16.77
C LEU A 215 11.27 4.25 -16.34
N SER A 216 10.94 3.04 -15.89
CA SER A 216 11.95 2.00 -15.62
C SER A 216 12.57 1.49 -16.92
N HIS A 217 11.86 1.60 -18.05
CA HIS A 217 12.24 1.04 -19.35
C HIS A 217 12.52 -0.48 -19.33
N ASP A 218 12.00 -1.21 -18.35
CA ASP A 218 12.03 -2.68 -18.35
C ASP A 218 10.81 -3.22 -19.12
N PRO A 219 11.00 -4.19 -20.04
CA PRO A 219 9.93 -4.66 -20.91
C PRO A 219 8.85 -5.45 -20.16
N HIS A 220 9.19 -6.11 -19.04
CA HIS A 220 8.28 -6.97 -18.28
C HIS A 220 7.91 -6.32 -16.95
N PHE A 221 6.99 -5.36 -17.00
CA PHE A 221 6.55 -4.62 -15.82
C PHE A 221 5.03 -4.66 -15.68
N CYS A 222 4.54 -5.12 -14.53
CA CYS A 222 3.12 -5.16 -14.20
C CYS A 222 2.83 -4.37 -12.92
N LEU A 223 1.64 -3.75 -12.89
CA LEU A 223 1.10 -3.13 -11.71
C LEU A 223 -0.03 -3.98 -11.14
N LEU A 224 0.10 -4.30 -9.85
CA LEU A 224 -0.93 -4.99 -9.09
C LEU A 224 -1.76 -3.98 -8.30
N ARG A 225 -3.08 -4.09 -8.39
CA ARG A 225 -4.02 -3.21 -7.68
C ARG A 225 -5.36 -3.87 -7.45
N GLU A 226 -6.06 -3.36 -6.44
CA GLU A 226 -7.46 -3.68 -6.18
C GLU A 226 -8.36 -3.15 -7.30
N GLU A 227 -9.49 -3.85 -7.55
CA GLU A 227 -10.48 -3.41 -8.52
C GLU A 227 -11.18 -2.13 -8.03
N VAL A 228 -11.10 -1.05 -8.81
CA VAL A 228 -11.86 0.17 -8.55
C VAL A 228 -13.16 0.13 -9.35
N LYS A 229 -14.28 -0.12 -8.68
CA LYS A 229 -15.60 -0.07 -9.31
C LYS A 229 -16.04 1.37 -9.51
N PHE A 230 -16.16 1.79 -10.77
CA PHE A 230 -16.65 3.12 -11.12
C PHE A 230 -18.19 3.10 -11.22
N GLY A 231 -18.88 3.84 -10.36
CA GLY A 231 -20.34 3.95 -10.37
C GLY A 231 -20.93 4.39 -9.01
N PRO A 232 -22.24 4.71 -8.94
CA PRO A 232 -22.88 5.03 -7.67
C PRO A 232 -22.78 3.84 -6.71
N ALA A 233 -22.30 4.09 -5.49
CA ALA A 233 -22.22 3.07 -4.45
C ALA A 233 -23.63 2.53 -4.16
N ARG A 234 -23.91 1.29 -4.54
CA ARG A 234 -25.12 0.59 -4.08
C ARG A 234 -24.98 0.42 -2.57
N LYS A 235 -25.77 1.17 -1.79
CA LYS A 235 -25.99 0.86 -0.38
C LYS A 235 -26.38 -0.62 -0.31
N LYS A 236 -25.58 -1.45 0.37
CA LYS A 236 -26.01 -2.81 0.72
C LYS A 236 -27.30 -2.64 1.52
N SER A 237 -28.42 -3.11 0.98
CA SER A 237 -29.62 -3.29 1.77
C SER A 237 -29.30 -4.40 2.78
N ASN A 238 -29.24 -4.06 4.06
CA ASN A 238 -29.39 -5.05 5.11
C ASN A 238 -30.82 -5.60 4.99
N THR A 239 -31.00 -6.63 4.17
CA THR A 239 -32.16 -7.52 4.31
C THR A 239 -31.98 -8.26 5.62
N ARG A 240 -33.00 -8.09 6.46
CA ARG A 240 -33.18 -8.64 7.81
C ARG A 240 -33.03 -10.15 7.85
#